data_AF-A0A6J7URT6-F1
#
_entry.id   AF-A0A6J7URT6-F1
#
_cell.length_a   1.000
_cell.length_b   1.000
_cell.length_c   1.000
_cell.angle_alpha   90.00
_cell.angle_beta   90.00
_cell.angle_gamma   90.00
#
_symmetry.space_group_name_H-M   'P 1'
#
loop_
_entity.id
_entity.type
_entity.pdbx_description
1 polymer ?
#
loop_
_entity_poly.entity_id
_entity_poly.type
_entity_poly.pdbx_seq_one_letter_code
_entity_poly.pdbx_strand_id
1 'polypeptide(L)'
;MRVKRVTQNVAVRKRDIPPVQLGAPYQLDRIDQKALPLDDRFNSPATGEGVQIYMIDTGVRATHIDLAGRVIAGVDVVGGDESGTPSSPTSDCDGHGTHTAASAAGTTFGVAKKATIIAVRVLNCDGDGDVEGVVAGIDWVLHHHRSGVLAVANLSLGVNADENSLPMDDAVRDLYEDGIVPVVAAGNDGKDACETSPGHLPEALNVGAVNSQDDRFNNGTVGSNYGPCLDLFAPGVRVLSAGSDSDTETHYETGTSMASPLVAGYAALLAQQFPYACPVSIEDAIKSRATANVVKNAGTGSPNLLLNVADVSAVGVAIPGTPNALVSTPKNEGLVVSWDPGCSGGASSGTNTIQVSVSGAKSPFRTIKINDAAGQVVLKGLENSKKYVARVRRQTANGRSDWSVPSLAMNPKPLSSGQKVLLNTLARSTEATIGGQWLVSAESSEVCRVTANAARMYFMRKGSCGVAVQPQYTNVPFTRTFAVGEADAPINSGRGERLVYSRSSRRLFAIDASNVVQRSVAVVAPEVAPALGNFSLAILNNGLLLEAQSNAGKVAASIASIPTQCDAAGVCVNIYGPESYGSSQLQALGIYLPAEDLRWFARWGESVKTFVIIR
;
A
#
# COMPACT_ATOMS: atom_id res chain seq x y z
N MET A 1 5.25 -2.97 56.64
CA MET A 1 4.17 -2.48 55.74
C MET A 1 3.62 -3.65 54.96
N ARG A 2 2.31 -3.92 55.03
CA ARG A 2 1.65 -4.88 54.13
C ARG A 2 1.26 -4.12 52.87
N VAL A 3 1.88 -4.46 51.75
CA VAL A 3 1.58 -3.83 50.45
C VAL A 3 0.21 -4.32 49.99
N LYS A 4 -0.76 -3.40 49.93
CA LYS A 4 -2.17 -3.70 49.60
C LYS A 4 -2.41 -3.82 48.09
N ARG A 5 -1.56 -3.19 47.27
CA ARG A 5 -1.58 -3.27 45.80
C ARG A 5 -0.24 -2.76 45.23
N VAL A 6 0.21 -3.37 44.14
CA VAL A 6 1.32 -2.86 43.30
C VAL A 6 0.73 -2.58 41.92
N THR A 7 0.87 -1.35 41.44
CA THR A 7 0.43 -0.92 40.10
C THR A 7 1.54 -0.14 39.42
N GLN A 8 1.55 -0.16 38.08
CA GLN A 8 2.50 0.61 37.28
C GLN A 8 2.33 2.11 37.57
N ASN A 9 3.45 2.85 37.59
CA ASN A 9 3.46 4.28 37.85
C ASN A 9 2.72 5.03 36.72
N VAL A 10 1.82 5.94 37.06
CA VAL A 10 1.03 6.71 36.07
C VAL A 10 1.65 8.09 35.93
N ALA A 11 1.87 8.53 34.69
CA ALA A 11 2.37 9.87 34.43
C ALA A 11 1.33 10.92 34.84
N VAL A 12 1.70 11.80 35.78
CA VAL A 12 0.90 12.97 36.14
C VAL A 12 1.36 14.12 35.24
N ARG A 13 0.55 14.45 34.23
CA ARG A 13 0.76 15.66 33.42
C ARG A 13 0.01 16.83 34.05
N LYS A 14 0.61 18.02 33.99
CA LYS A 14 -0.12 19.26 34.30
C LYS A 14 -1.28 19.37 33.30
N ARG A 15 -2.52 19.43 33.81
CA ARG A 15 -3.69 19.70 32.97
C ARG A 15 -3.64 21.19 32.61
N ASP A 16 -3.06 21.52 31.46
CA ASP A 16 -3.22 22.85 30.89
C ASP A 16 -4.67 22.93 30.38
N ILE A 17 -5.56 23.47 31.22
CA ILE A 17 -6.93 23.77 30.81
C ILE A 17 -6.82 24.85 29.73
N PRO A 18 -7.28 24.60 28.50
CA PRO A 18 -7.32 25.61 27.45
C PRO A 18 -8.07 26.83 27.97
N PRO A 19 -7.65 28.05 27.62
CA PRO A 19 -8.40 29.24 28.00
C PRO A 19 -9.82 29.15 27.43
N VAL A 20 -10.82 29.47 28.24
CA VAL A 20 -12.22 29.59 27.80
C VAL A 20 -12.28 30.66 26.70
N GLN A 21 -12.87 30.32 25.56
CA GLN A 21 -13.15 31.29 24.50
C GLN A 21 -14.47 31.99 24.83
N LEU A 22 -14.42 33.31 25.01
CA LEU A 22 -15.61 34.15 25.13
C LEU A 22 -16.02 34.64 23.74
N GLY A 23 -17.30 34.87 23.50
CA GLY A 23 -17.77 35.27 22.17
C GLY A 23 -17.64 34.14 21.16
N ALA A 24 -17.79 32.89 21.61
CA ALA A 24 -17.59 31.72 20.77
C ALA A 24 -18.68 31.66 19.69
N PRO A 25 -18.34 31.32 18.43
CA PRO A 25 -19.36 31.00 17.44
C PRO A 25 -20.33 29.94 17.96
N TYR A 26 -21.61 30.09 17.62
CA TYR A 26 -22.69 29.30 18.24
C TYR A 26 -22.45 27.78 18.15
N GLN A 27 -21.79 27.30 17.09
CA GLN A 27 -21.52 25.88 16.91
C GLN A 27 -20.56 25.33 17.97
N LEU A 28 -19.63 26.15 18.47
CA LEU A 28 -18.71 25.78 19.55
C LEU A 28 -19.39 25.93 20.90
N ASP A 29 -20.11 27.04 21.10
CA ASP A 29 -20.92 27.30 22.29
C ASP A 29 -21.93 26.17 22.55
N ARG A 30 -22.59 25.68 21.49
CA ARG A 30 -23.59 24.62 21.67
C ARG A 30 -22.99 23.32 22.20
N ILE A 31 -21.77 22.95 21.81
CA ILE A 31 -21.28 21.58 21.97
C ILE A 31 -20.54 21.33 23.30
N ASP A 32 -20.25 22.33 24.13
CA ASP A 32 -19.68 22.10 25.47
C ASP A 32 -20.73 22.15 26.59
N GLN A 33 -22.01 22.41 26.25
CA GLN A 33 -23.15 22.42 27.17
C GLN A 33 -24.24 21.40 26.79
N LYS A 34 -25.11 21.07 27.75
CA LYS A 34 -26.21 20.12 27.54
C LYS A 34 -27.50 20.77 27.07
N ALA A 35 -27.88 21.89 27.68
CA ALA A 35 -29.17 22.53 27.45
C ALA A 35 -28.99 23.93 26.88
N LEU A 36 -29.95 24.38 26.07
CA LEU A 36 -30.13 25.79 25.71
C LEU A 36 -30.65 26.59 26.94
N PRO A 37 -30.51 27.93 26.96
CA PRO A 37 -29.93 28.81 25.94
C PRO A 37 -28.39 28.72 25.87
N LEU A 38 -27.83 29.16 24.75
CA LEU A 38 -26.39 29.36 24.55
C LEU A 38 -25.81 30.35 25.57
N ASP A 39 -24.56 30.16 25.97
CA ASP A 39 -23.93 30.94 27.05
C ASP A 39 -22.78 31.87 26.60
N ASP A 40 -22.52 31.91 25.29
CA ASP A 40 -21.48 32.69 24.60
C ASP A 40 -20.04 32.29 24.98
N ARG A 41 -19.84 31.03 25.37
CA ARG A 41 -18.54 30.49 25.79
C ARG A 41 -18.26 29.15 25.15
N PHE A 42 -16.97 28.85 24.99
CA PHE A 42 -16.52 27.51 24.65
C PHE A 42 -15.34 27.10 25.53
N ASN A 43 -15.51 26.00 26.25
CA ASN A 43 -14.56 25.39 27.17
C ASN A 43 -14.20 23.98 26.72
N SER A 44 -13.11 23.88 25.96
CA SER A 44 -12.58 22.58 25.56
C SER A 44 -11.72 21.96 26.68
N PRO A 45 -11.91 20.69 27.05
CA PRO A 45 -11.13 20.05 28.11
C PRO A 45 -9.72 19.60 27.66
N ALA A 46 -9.41 19.75 26.37
CA ALA A 46 -8.17 19.36 25.71
C ALA A 46 -7.92 20.24 24.47
N THR A 47 -6.84 20.04 23.74
CA THR A 47 -6.50 20.88 22.57
C THR A 47 -6.34 20.12 21.26
N GLY A 48 -6.21 18.79 21.30
CA GLY A 48 -5.85 17.97 20.14
C GLY A 48 -4.36 18.01 19.79
N GLU A 49 -3.52 18.59 20.65
CA GLU A 49 -2.07 18.69 20.42
C GLU A 49 -1.43 17.32 20.21
N GLY A 50 -0.68 17.17 19.11
CA GLY A 50 -0.01 15.93 18.73
C GLY A 50 -0.88 14.96 17.92
N VAL A 51 -2.13 15.29 17.64
CA VAL A 51 -3.03 14.50 16.80
C VAL A 51 -3.10 15.08 15.38
N GLN A 52 -3.13 14.18 14.40
CA GLN A 52 -3.31 14.49 12.99
C GLN A 52 -4.77 14.26 12.59
N ILE A 53 -5.35 15.24 11.89
CA ILE A 53 -6.65 15.14 11.24
C ILE A 53 -6.41 15.24 9.73
N TYR A 54 -6.64 14.13 9.01
CA TYR A 54 -6.63 14.13 7.56
C TYR A 54 -7.92 14.78 7.06
N MET A 55 -7.79 15.89 6.33
CA MET A 55 -8.92 16.59 5.75
C MET A 55 -9.03 16.21 4.28
N ILE A 56 -9.95 15.30 3.97
CA ILE A 56 -10.17 14.72 2.64
C ILE A 56 -11.28 15.53 1.98
N ASP A 57 -10.91 16.53 1.19
CA ASP A 57 -11.81 17.62 0.77
C ASP A 57 -11.28 18.38 -0.49
N THR A 58 -11.67 19.63 -0.72
CA THR A 58 -11.24 20.50 -1.86
C THR A 58 -9.80 21.03 -1.75
N GLY A 59 -9.11 20.71 -0.65
CA GLY A 59 -7.84 21.31 -0.26
C GLY A 59 -8.00 22.16 1.00
N VAL A 60 -6.92 22.77 1.48
CA VAL A 60 -6.95 23.63 2.67
C VAL A 60 -6.03 24.82 2.47
N ARG A 61 -6.53 26.05 2.58
CA ARG A 61 -5.68 27.25 2.57
C ARG A 61 -4.78 27.30 3.80
N ALA A 62 -3.57 26.77 3.67
CA ALA A 62 -2.63 26.62 4.79
C ALA A 62 -2.15 27.94 5.41
N THR A 63 -2.26 29.04 4.67
CA THR A 63 -1.85 30.39 5.10
C THR A 63 -2.93 31.14 5.87
N HIS A 64 -4.17 30.62 5.92
CA HIS A 64 -5.24 31.26 6.67
C HIS A 64 -4.86 31.41 8.15
N ILE A 65 -5.04 32.61 8.72
CA ILE A 65 -4.56 32.95 10.07
C ILE A 65 -5.09 31.99 11.15
N ASP A 66 -6.28 31.43 10.93
CA ASP A 66 -6.89 30.49 11.88
C ASP A 66 -6.20 29.12 11.92
N LEU A 67 -5.49 28.76 10.85
CA LEU A 67 -4.86 27.46 10.61
C LEU A 67 -3.32 27.54 10.47
N ALA A 68 -2.78 28.75 10.31
CA ALA A 68 -1.39 29.00 9.97
C ALA A 68 -0.41 28.27 10.91
N GLY A 69 0.56 27.57 10.31
CA GLY A 69 1.57 26.79 11.04
C GLY A 69 1.11 25.42 11.53
N ARG A 70 -0.14 25.01 11.25
CA ARG A 70 -0.70 23.71 11.66
C ARG A 70 -1.30 22.89 10.52
N VAL A 71 -1.13 23.34 9.27
CA VAL A 71 -1.50 22.59 8.07
C VAL A 71 -0.24 22.02 7.42
N ILE A 72 -0.24 20.71 7.17
CA ILE A 72 0.81 20.01 6.43
C ILE A 72 0.22 19.57 5.09
N ALA A 73 0.99 19.75 4.02
CA ALA A 73 0.64 19.25 2.70
C ALA A 73 0.60 17.72 2.69
N GLY A 74 -0.55 17.15 2.33
CA GLY A 74 -0.69 15.74 2.01
C GLY A 74 -0.55 15.50 0.51
N VAL A 75 -1.66 15.13 -0.13
CA VAL A 75 -1.73 14.84 -1.57
C VAL A 75 -2.82 15.64 -2.25
N ASP A 76 -2.57 15.99 -3.51
CA ASP A 76 -3.57 16.50 -4.44
C ASP A 76 -3.70 15.49 -5.58
N VAL A 77 -4.88 14.86 -5.67
CA VAL A 77 -5.19 13.85 -6.70
C VAL A 77 -5.98 14.43 -7.87
N VAL A 78 -6.45 15.66 -7.74
CA VAL A 78 -7.23 16.36 -8.77
C VAL A 78 -6.29 16.90 -9.85
N GLY A 79 -5.13 17.41 -9.44
CA GLY A 79 -4.14 17.99 -10.35
C GLY A 79 -4.45 19.43 -10.74
N GLY A 80 -3.73 19.92 -11.76
CA GLY A 80 -3.82 21.29 -12.28
C GLY A 80 -5.23 21.60 -12.77
N ASP A 81 -5.78 22.72 -12.34
CA ASP A 81 -7.07 23.21 -12.80
C ASP A 81 -6.98 23.77 -14.23
N GLU A 82 -8.13 23.96 -14.89
CA GLU A 82 -8.21 24.54 -16.24
C GLU A 82 -7.62 25.97 -16.30
N SER A 83 -7.40 26.62 -15.14
CA SER A 83 -6.82 27.95 -15.02
C SER A 83 -5.28 27.97 -15.11
N GLY A 84 -4.63 26.80 -15.13
CA GLY A 84 -3.17 26.69 -15.22
C GLY A 84 -2.45 27.06 -13.91
N THR A 85 -3.18 27.07 -12.79
CA THR A 85 -2.61 27.35 -11.47
C THR A 85 -1.97 26.07 -10.92
N PRO A 86 -0.75 26.12 -10.33
CA PRO A 86 -0.14 24.94 -9.74
C PRO A 86 -1.04 24.37 -8.64
N SER A 87 -1.47 23.12 -8.82
CA SER A 87 -2.35 22.42 -7.88
C SER A 87 -1.59 22.02 -6.62
N SER A 88 -2.12 22.42 -5.48
CA SER A 88 -1.54 22.10 -4.17
C SER A 88 -2.63 21.65 -3.22
N PRO A 89 -2.39 20.63 -2.38
CA PRO A 89 -3.34 20.30 -1.32
C PRO A 89 -3.45 21.42 -0.28
N THR A 90 -2.44 22.29 -0.18
CA THR A 90 -2.41 23.44 0.71
C THR A 90 -2.93 24.75 0.09
N SER A 91 -3.47 24.64 -1.13
CA SER A 91 -4.38 25.64 -1.69
C SER A 91 -5.80 25.08 -1.66
N ASP A 92 -6.77 25.96 -1.61
CA ASP A 92 -8.18 25.64 -1.72
C ASP A 92 -8.81 26.71 -2.60
N CYS A 93 -9.48 26.29 -3.66
CA CYS A 93 -10.09 27.17 -4.65
C CYS A 93 -11.61 27.16 -4.59
N ASP A 94 -12.18 26.28 -3.77
CA ASP A 94 -13.62 26.22 -3.50
C ASP A 94 -13.93 26.91 -2.17
N GLY A 95 -13.18 26.56 -1.12
CA GLY A 95 -13.36 27.10 0.24
C GLY A 95 -13.89 26.09 1.25
N HIS A 96 -14.62 25.07 0.80
CA HIS A 96 -15.25 24.07 1.65
C HIS A 96 -14.22 23.34 2.54
N GLY A 97 -13.12 22.86 1.97
CA GLY A 97 -12.07 22.18 2.74
C GLY A 97 -11.35 23.09 3.76
N THR A 98 -11.20 24.38 3.46
CA THR A 98 -10.69 25.36 4.45
C THR A 98 -11.69 25.58 5.58
N HIS A 99 -12.98 25.66 5.26
CA HIS A 99 -14.06 25.83 6.23
C HIS A 99 -14.16 24.65 7.20
N THR A 100 -14.13 23.42 6.67
CA THR A 100 -14.19 22.18 7.44
C THR A 100 -12.91 21.98 8.28
N ALA A 101 -11.73 22.26 7.73
CA ALA A 101 -10.46 22.23 8.47
C ALA A 101 -10.45 23.21 9.65
N ALA A 102 -10.90 24.44 9.45
CA ALA A 102 -10.98 25.43 10.52
C ALA A 102 -12.06 25.09 11.55
N SER A 103 -13.18 24.46 11.15
CA SER A 103 -14.19 23.97 12.10
C SER A 103 -13.67 22.82 12.98
N ALA A 104 -12.79 21.96 12.43
CA ALA A 104 -12.18 20.88 13.20
C ALA A 104 -11.07 21.39 14.13
N ALA A 105 -10.14 22.20 13.61
CA ALA A 105 -8.88 22.52 14.29
C ALA A 105 -8.48 23.99 14.27
N GLY A 106 -9.28 24.89 13.73
CA GLY A 106 -9.02 26.34 13.72
C GLY A 106 -8.79 26.93 15.11
N THR A 107 -7.98 27.97 15.20
CA THR A 107 -7.66 28.65 16.47
C THR A 107 -8.91 29.30 17.07
N THR A 108 -9.75 29.89 16.22
CA THR A 108 -10.98 30.63 16.55
C THR A 108 -12.20 29.75 16.37
N PHE A 109 -12.29 29.05 15.23
CA PHE A 109 -13.49 28.31 14.83
C PHE A 109 -13.44 26.82 15.20
N GLY A 110 -12.28 26.32 15.61
CA GLY A 110 -12.05 24.90 15.81
C GLY A 110 -12.33 24.37 17.21
N VAL A 111 -12.72 23.10 17.25
CA VAL A 111 -12.86 22.29 18.47
C VAL A 111 -11.48 21.89 19.01
N ALA A 112 -10.60 21.35 18.15
CA ALA A 112 -9.26 20.89 18.48
C ALA A 112 -8.18 21.91 18.08
N LYS A 113 -8.13 23.03 18.82
CA LYS A 113 -7.35 24.24 18.49
C LYS A 113 -5.83 24.06 18.31
N LYS A 114 -5.26 22.90 18.66
CA LYS A 114 -3.84 22.57 18.45
C LYS A 114 -3.62 21.27 17.66
N ALA A 115 -4.66 20.67 17.11
CA ALA A 115 -4.49 19.55 16.18
C ALA A 115 -3.77 20.01 14.90
N THR A 116 -3.11 19.07 14.24
CA THR A 116 -2.46 19.26 12.94
C THR A 116 -3.39 18.79 11.84
N ILE A 117 -3.63 19.62 10.84
CA ILE A 117 -4.40 19.26 9.64
C ILE A 117 -3.43 18.73 8.58
N ILE A 118 -3.75 17.57 8.01
CA ILE A 118 -3.09 17.06 6.80
C ILE A 118 -4.06 17.26 5.64
N ALA A 119 -3.72 18.14 4.71
CA ALA A 119 -4.61 18.47 3.60
C ALA A 119 -4.55 17.38 2.50
N VAL A 120 -5.69 16.78 2.17
CA VAL A 120 -5.84 15.72 1.17
C VAL A 120 -6.90 16.19 0.17
N ARG A 121 -6.44 16.76 -0.94
CA ARG A 121 -7.31 17.37 -1.96
C ARG A 121 -7.78 16.32 -2.94
N VAL A 122 -9.07 16.00 -2.87
CA VAL A 122 -9.78 15.02 -3.74
C VAL A 122 -10.94 15.63 -4.51
N LEU A 123 -11.32 16.87 -4.18
CA LEU A 123 -12.37 17.64 -4.87
C LEU A 123 -11.76 18.86 -5.58
N ASN A 124 -12.34 19.23 -6.72
CA ASN A 124 -11.91 20.34 -7.56
C ASN A 124 -12.45 21.69 -7.03
N CYS A 125 -12.30 22.75 -7.82
CA CYS A 125 -12.71 24.11 -7.44
C CYS A 125 -14.23 24.35 -7.47
N ASP A 126 -15.00 23.41 -8.02
CA ASP A 126 -16.46 23.41 -8.01
C ASP A 126 -17.01 22.49 -6.91
N GLY A 127 -16.13 21.92 -6.06
CA GLY A 127 -16.50 20.94 -5.04
C GLY A 127 -16.74 19.53 -5.58
N ASP A 128 -16.47 19.28 -6.87
CA ASP A 128 -16.72 18.01 -7.53
C ASP A 128 -15.49 17.09 -7.50
N GLY A 129 -15.73 15.78 -7.39
CA GLY A 129 -14.71 14.75 -7.52
C GLY A 129 -15.35 13.40 -7.83
N ASP A 130 -14.52 12.41 -8.13
CA ASP A 130 -14.96 11.05 -8.39
C ASP A 130 -14.50 10.09 -7.29
N VAL A 131 -15.15 8.91 -7.25
CA VAL A 131 -14.83 7.85 -6.28
C VAL A 131 -13.37 7.42 -6.40
N GLU A 132 -12.81 7.40 -7.62
CA GLU A 132 -11.41 7.01 -7.86
C GLU A 132 -10.44 7.98 -7.16
N GLY A 133 -10.67 9.30 -7.27
CA GLY A 133 -9.90 10.33 -6.60
C GLY A 133 -10.02 10.25 -5.09
N VAL A 134 -11.23 10.05 -4.55
CA VAL A 134 -11.42 9.87 -3.10
C VAL A 134 -10.64 8.65 -2.59
N VAL A 135 -10.74 7.51 -3.28
CA VAL A 135 -9.99 6.29 -2.96
C VAL A 135 -8.48 6.54 -3.04
N ALA A 136 -7.98 7.22 -4.07
CA ALA A 136 -6.56 7.55 -4.20
C ALA A 136 -6.06 8.46 -3.06
N GLY A 137 -6.89 9.40 -2.60
CA GLY A 137 -6.61 10.23 -1.43
C GLY A 137 -6.53 9.42 -0.14
N ILE A 138 -7.49 8.53 0.09
CA ILE A 138 -7.51 7.61 1.24
C ILE A 138 -6.31 6.66 1.21
N ASP A 139 -5.99 6.09 0.04
CA ASP A 139 -4.81 5.25 -0.14
C ASP A 139 -3.54 6.01 0.24
N TRP A 140 -3.41 7.27 -0.18
CA TRP A 140 -2.27 8.09 0.23
C TRP A 140 -2.20 8.23 1.76
N VAL A 141 -3.34 8.46 2.42
CA VAL A 141 -3.42 8.55 3.89
C VAL A 141 -2.91 7.26 4.54
N LEU A 142 -3.38 6.10 4.11
CA LEU A 142 -2.95 4.79 4.63
C LEU A 142 -1.44 4.57 4.49
N HIS A 143 -0.81 5.07 3.42
CA HIS A 143 0.63 4.93 3.21
C HIS A 143 1.49 5.90 4.04
N HIS A 144 0.92 7.02 4.50
CA HIS A 144 1.65 8.06 5.22
C HIS A 144 1.30 8.12 6.71
N HIS A 145 0.22 7.45 7.11
CA HIS A 145 -0.15 7.28 8.49
C HIS A 145 0.86 6.39 9.23
N ARG A 146 1.16 6.77 10.47
CA ARG A 146 2.00 5.96 11.35
C ARG A 146 1.13 4.94 12.05
N SER A 147 1.11 3.72 11.53
CA SER A 147 0.33 2.63 12.13
C SER A 147 0.58 2.48 13.64
N GLY A 148 -0.50 2.27 14.38
CA GLY A 148 -0.49 2.17 15.84
C GLY A 148 -0.49 3.51 16.59
N VAL A 149 -0.48 4.64 15.87
CA VAL A 149 -0.85 5.95 16.39
C VAL A 149 -2.29 6.23 15.98
N LEU A 150 -3.11 6.76 16.89
CA LEU A 150 -4.48 7.13 16.54
C LEU A 150 -4.49 8.46 15.77
N ALA A 151 -5.19 8.49 14.64
CA ALA A 151 -5.48 9.70 13.87
C ALA A 151 -6.99 9.80 13.56
N VAL A 152 -7.39 10.90 12.93
CA VAL A 152 -8.78 11.14 12.52
C VAL A 152 -8.79 11.47 11.03
N ALA A 153 -9.79 11.02 10.29
CA ALA A 153 -10.05 11.45 8.92
C ALA A 153 -11.44 12.08 8.87
N ASN A 154 -11.56 13.30 8.35
CA ASN A 154 -12.85 13.92 8.08
C ASN A 154 -13.11 13.86 6.58
N LEU A 155 -14.27 13.29 6.22
CA LEU A 155 -14.77 13.22 4.86
C LEU A 155 -16.11 13.96 4.84
N SER A 156 -16.06 15.26 4.61
CA SER A 156 -17.26 16.10 4.45
C SER A 156 -17.84 15.99 3.03
N LEU A 157 -17.92 14.75 2.52
CA LEU A 157 -18.32 14.39 1.17
C LEU A 157 -19.04 13.04 1.19
N GLY A 158 -19.74 12.70 0.11
CA GLY A 158 -20.39 11.42 -0.03
C GLY A 158 -21.16 11.32 -1.34
N VAL A 159 -21.58 10.10 -1.66
CA VAL A 159 -22.38 9.77 -2.85
C VAL A 159 -23.56 8.89 -2.45
N ASN A 160 -24.48 8.67 -3.38
CA ASN A 160 -25.50 7.64 -3.20
C ASN A 160 -24.84 6.26 -3.14
N ALA A 161 -25.29 5.42 -2.21
CA ALA A 161 -24.78 4.06 -2.10
C ALA A 161 -25.24 3.22 -3.31
N ASP A 162 -24.28 2.74 -4.10
CA ASP A 162 -24.49 1.82 -5.22
C ASP A 162 -23.25 0.94 -5.45
N GLU A 163 -23.22 0.18 -6.55
CA GLU A 163 -22.08 -0.69 -6.87
C GLU A 163 -20.79 0.08 -7.17
N ASN A 164 -20.89 1.34 -7.61
CA ASN A 164 -19.74 2.20 -7.94
C ASN A 164 -19.18 2.88 -6.69
N SER A 165 -19.94 2.96 -5.59
CA SER A 165 -19.45 3.52 -4.33
C SER A 165 -18.68 2.52 -3.45
N LEU A 166 -18.82 1.21 -3.70
CA LEU A 166 -18.17 0.15 -2.91
C LEU A 166 -16.64 0.30 -2.74
N PRO A 167 -15.87 0.76 -3.76
CA PRO A 167 -14.44 1.01 -3.56
C PRO A 167 -14.15 2.07 -2.49
N MET A 168 -14.96 3.13 -2.40
CA MET A 168 -14.84 4.14 -1.35
C MET A 168 -15.20 3.55 0.02
N ASP A 169 -16.18 2.66 0.07
CA ASP A 169 -16.55 2.00 1.31
C ASP A 169 -15.42 1.12 1.86
N ASP A 170 -14.79 0.35 0.98
CA ASP A 170 -13.65 -0.49 1.32
C ASP A 170 -12.47 0.38 1.81
N ALA A 171 -12.18 1.49 1.13
CA ALA A 171 -11.12 2.42 1.52
C ALA A 171 -11.38 3.06 2.90
N VAL A 172 -12.63 3.45 3.21
CA VAL A 172 -12.99 3.99 4.53
C VAL A 172 -12.87 2.93 5.62
N ARG A 173 -13.22 1.67 5.33
CA ARG A 173 -12.99 0.55 6.27
C ARG A 173 -11.51 0.34 6.52
N ASP A 174 -10.66 0.48 5.50
CA ASP A 174 -9.22 0.35 5.65
C ASP A 174 -8.64 1.47 6.55
N LEU A 175 -9.16 2.70 6.50
CA LEU A 175 -8.80 3.76 7.46
C LEU A 175 -9.08 3.32 8.90
N TYR A 176 -10.29 2.80 9.14
CA TYR A 176 -10.70 2.32 10.45
C TYR A 176 -9.79 1.20 10.97
N GLU A 177 -9.48 0.22 10.11
CA GLU A 177 -8.59 -0.90 10.45
C GLU A 177 -7.15 -0.45 10.74
N ASP A 178 -6.67 0.60 10.05
CA ASP A 178 -5.34 1.18 10.28
C ASP A 178 -5.25 2.03 11.57
N GLY A 179 -6.38 2.21 12.26
CA GLY A 179 -6.45 2.98 13.51
C GLY A 179 -6.69 4.47 13.30
N ILE A 180 -7.34 4.84 12.20
CA ILE A 180 -7.80 6.20 11.91
C ILE A 180 -9.31 6.23 12.14
N VAL A 181 -9.82 7.22 12.88
CA VAL A 181 -11.28 7.38 13.10
C VAL A 181 -11.89 8.09 11.89
N PRO A 182 -12.72 7.43 11.05
CA PRO A 182 -13.41 8.09 9.95
C PRO A 182 -14.63 8.83 10.48
N VAL A 183 -14.76 10.11 10.13
CA VAL A 183 -15.91 10.96 10.45
C VAL A 183 -16.47 11.50 9.15
N VAL A 184 -17.74 11.23 8.90
CA VAL A 184 -18.35 11.43 7.58
C VAL A 184 -19.64 12.23 7.68
N ALA A 185 -19.92 13.03 6.66
CA ALA A 185 -21.15 13.79 6.56
C ALA A 185 -22.33 12.89 6.11
N ALA A 186 -23.48 12.98 6.78
CA ALA A 186 -24.64 12.13 6.45
C ALA A 186 -25.31 12.44 5.10
N GLY A 187 -25.07 13.62 4.54
CA GLY A 187 -25.68 14.10 3.30
C GLY A 187 -26.85 15.07 3.53
N ASN A 188 -27.17 15.83 2.49
CA ASN A 188 -28.06 17.01 2.56
C ASN A 188 -29.38 16.85 1.78
N ASP A 189 -29.79 15.61 1.47
CA ASP A 189 -30.95 15.32 0.63
C ASP A 189 -32.27 15.15 1.43
N GLY A 190 -32.20 15.18 2.76
CA GLY A 190 -33.34 14.93 3.63
C GLY A 190 -33.92 13.53 3.47
N LYS A 191 -33.06 12.52 3.22
CA LYS A 191 -33.44 11.10 3.02
C LYS A 191 -32.80 10.18 4.06
N ASP A 192 -32.99 8.87 3.90
CA ASP A 192 -32.34 7.87 4.74
C ASP A 192 -30.83 7.84 4.48
N ALA A 193 -30.03 8.06 5.53
CA ALA A 193 -28.57 8.06 5.43
C ALA A 193 -27.99 6.67 5.12
N CYS A 194 -28.75 5.60 5.34
CA CYS A 194 -28.36 4.27 4.90
C CYS A 194 -28.29 4.12 3.37
N GLU A 195 -28.81 5.09 2.61
CA GLU A 195 -28.72 5.15 1.14
C GLU A 195 -27.49 5.97 0.67
N THR A 196 -26.53 6.25 1.55
CA THR A 196 -25.33 7.04 1.24
C THR A 196 -24.05 6.28 1.54
N SER A 197 -23.02 6.52 0.73
CA SER A 197 -21.67 6.04 0.95
C SER A 197 -20.74 7.24 1.15
N PRO A 198 -19.83 7.21 2.15
CA PRO A 198 -19.58 6.12 3.10
C PRO A 198 -20.53 6.09 4.32
N GLY A 199 -21.57 6.95 4.37
CA GLY A 199 -22.42 7.15 5.55
C GLY A 199 -23.16 5.91 6.08
N HIS A 200 -23.42 4.89 5.25
CA HIS A 200 -24.03 3.63 5.67
C HIS A 200 -23.09 2.68 6.43
N LEU A 201 -21.78 2.97 6.49
CA LEU A 201 -20.81 2.08 7.12
C LEU A 201 -20.85 2.21 8.65
N PRO A 202 -20.92 1.08 9.38
CA PRO A 202 -20.83 1.12 10.84
C PRO A 202 -19.43 1.52 11.35
N GLU A 203 -18.39 1.42 10.51
CA GLU A 203 -17.02 1.83 10.82
C GLU A 203 -16.76 3.35 10.65
N ALA A 204 -17.75 4.14 10.24
CA ALA A 204 -17.62 5.58 10.09
C ALA A 204 -18.62 6.32 10.99
N LEU A 205 -18.16 7.34 11.72
CA LEU A 205 -19.06 8.21 12.48
C LEU A 205 -19.87 9.06 11.52
N ASN A 206 -21.14 8.70 11.32
CA ASN A 206 -22.01 9.38 10.39
C ASN A 206 -22.80 10.52 11.06
N VAL A 207 -22.56 11.75 10.61
CA VAL A 207 -22.96 12.97 11.33
C VAL A 207 -24.07 13.74 10.62
N GLY A 208 -25.22 13.84 11.29
CA GLY A 208 -26.33 14.70 10.89
C GLY A 208 -26.15 16.16 11.35
N ALA A 209 -26.88 17.08 10.72
CA ALA A 209 -26.81 18.52 11.03
C ALA A 209 -28.05 19.01 11.80
N VAL A 210 -27.81 19.86 12.81
CA VAL A 210 -28.85 20.66 13.50
C VAL A 210 -28.56 22.16 13.41
N ASN A 211 -29.59 22.97 13.62
CA ASN A 211 -29.46 24.41 13.79
C ASN A 211 -29.22 24.82 15.26
N SER A 212 -29.08 26.12 15.51
CA SER A 212 -28.84 26.69 16.84
C SER A 212 -29.99 26.51 17.85
N GLN A 213 -31.11 25.90 17.44
CA GLN A 213 -32.28 25.60 18.26
C GLN A 213 -32.48 24.09 18.47
N ASP A 214 -31.45 23.30 18.19
CA ASP A 214 -31.43 21.83 18.22
C ASP A 214 -32.44 21.18 17.25
N ASP A 215 -32.90 21.89 16.23
CA ASP A 215 -33.77 21.31 15.19
C ASP A 215 -32.92 20.73 14.07
N ARG A 216 -33.25 19.51 13.62
CA ARG A 216 -32.60 18.90 12.46
C ARG A 216 -32.68 19.85 11.28
N PHE A 217 -31.56 20.03 10.58
CA PHE A 217 -31.49 20.84 9.37
C PHE A 217 -32.52 20.36 8.35
N ASN A 218 -33.49 21.21 8.04
CA ASN A 218 -34.46 21.02 6.97
C ASN A 218 -35.05 22.39 6.61
N ASN A 219 -34.95 22.80 5.35
CA ASN A 219 -35.55 24.03 4.85
C ASN A 219 -36.69 23.80 3.84
N GLY A 220 -37.13 22.54 3.67
CA GLY A 220 -38.17 22.13 2.74
C GLY A 220 -37.67 21.77 1.33
N THR A 221 -36.40 22.04 1.00
CA THR A 221 -35.78 21.68 -0.29
C THR A 221 -34.54 20.82 -0.10
N VAL A 222 -33.72 21.15 0.90
CA VAL A 222 -32.56 20.38 1.35
C VAL A 222 -32.67 20.16 2.86
N GLY A 223 -32.01 19.12 3.36
CA GLY A 223 -31.99 18.84 4.78
C GLY A 223 -31.00 17.76 5.15
N SER A 224 -30.60 17.70 6.42
CA SER A 224 -29.78 16.61 6.93
C SER A 224 -30.47 15.29 6.66
N ASN A 225 -29.76 14.34 6.08
CA ASN A 225 -30.19 12.95 6.08
C ASN A 225 -30.39 12.47 7.53
N TYR A 226 -31.20 11.43 7.68
CA TYR A 226 -31.66 10.89 8.95
C TYR A 226 -31.73 9.37 8.87
N GLY A 227 -32.10 8.70 9.96
CA GLY A 227 -32.32 7.25 9.96
C GLY A 227 -31.28 6.48 10.78
N PRO A 228 -31.38 5.15 10.77
CA PRO A 228 -30.65 4.29 11.69
C PRO A 228 -29.14 4.22 11.42
N CYS A 229 -28.66 4.66 10.25
CA CYS A 229 -27.24 4.74 9.94
C CYS A 229 -26.58 6.06 10.39
N LEU A 230 -27.31 6.99 11.02
CA LEU A 230 -26.68 8.09 11.75
C LEU A 230 -26.12 7.57 13.07
N ASP A 231 -24.99 8.14 13.52
CA ASP A 231 -24.48 7.95 14.88
C ASP A 231 -24.91 9.07 15.82
N LEU A 232 -24.88 10.32 15.33
CA LEU A 232 -25.21 11.51 16.10
C LEU A 232 -25.46 12.72 15.19
N PHE A 233 -25.93 13.80 15.82
CA PHE A 233 -26.03 15.12 15.24
C PHE A 233 -24.95 16.06 15.79
N ALA A 234 -24.58 17.08 15.02
CA ALA A 234 -23.82 18.23 15.48
C ALA A 234 -24.32 19.53 14.79
N PRO A 235 -23.98 20.71 15.30
CA PRO A 235 -24.34 21.97 14.66
C PRO A 235 -23.82 22.04 13.21
N GLY A 236 -24.71 22.31 12.26
CA GLY A 236 -24.38 22.34 10.83
C GLY A 236 -25.12 23.39 10.02
N VAL A 237 -25.89 24.31 10.64
CA VAL A 237 -26.64 25.35 9.94
C VAL A 237 -26.07 26.74 10.23
N ARG A 238 -25.70 27.50 9.20
CA ARG A 238 -25.07 28.83 9.34
C ARG A 238 -23.84 28.77 10.26
N VAL A 239 -22.96 27.82 10.04
CA VAL A 239 -21.71 27.65 10.78
C VAL A 239 -20.68 28.64 10.26
N LEU A 240 -20.14 29.48 11.14
CA LEU A 240 -19.09 30.45 10.80
C LEU A 240 -17.72 29.78 10.88
N SER A 241 -16.92 29.85 9.82
CA SER A 241 -15.53 29.37 9.82
C SER A 241 -14.66 30.21 8.88
N ALA A 242 -13.40 29.82 8.74
CA ALA A 242 -12.47 30.37 7.75
C ALA A 242 -12.90 30.00 6.33
N GLY A 243 -12.55 30.81 5.34
CA GLY A 243 -12.60 30.40 3.94
C GLY A 243 -11.31 30.74 3.18
N SER A 244 -11.36 30.56 1.86
CA SER A 244 -10.17 30.42 1.02
C SER A 244 -9.79 31.68 0.24
N ASP A 245 -10.66 32.70 0.15
CA ASP A 245 -10.40 33.89 -0.67
C ASP A 245 -9.23 34.75 -0.16
N SER A 246 -8.97 34.75 1.15
CA SER A 246 -7.84 35.47 1.75
C SER A 246 -7.39 34.83 3.06
N ASP A 247 -6.25 35.25 3.61
CA ASP A 247 -5.74 34.70 4.88
C ASP A 247 -6.55 35.09 6.12
N THR A 248 -7.60 35.90 5.96
CA THR A 248 -8.47 36.38 7.04
C THR A 248 -9.96 36.26 6.70
N GLU A 249 -10.30 35.57 5.61
CA GLU A 249 -11.69 35.46 5.17
C GLU A 249 -12.48 34.55 6.11
N THR A 250 -13.73 34.93 6.36
CA THR A 250 -14.66 34.10 7.15
C THR A 250 -16.04 34.17 6.53
N HIS A 251 -16.72 33.03 6.42
CA HIS A 251 -18.09 32.99 5.92
C HIS A 251 -18.93 31.90 6.60
N TYR A 252 -20.23 31.96 6.32
CA TYR A 252 -21.23 31.04 6.84
C TYR A 252 -21.57 29.97 5.82
N GLU A 253 -21.50 28.71 6.25
CA GLU A 253 -21.97 27.57 5.45
C GLU A 253 -23.05 26.76 6.17
N THR A 254 -23.74 25.90 5.43
CA THR A 254 -24.80 25.03 5.95
C THR A 254 -24.75 23.67 5.30
N GLY A 255 -24.66 22.62 6.12
CA GLY A 255 -24.74 21.23 5.69
C GLY A 255 -24.23 20.26 6.75
N THR A 256 -24.43 18.97 6.52
CA THR A 256 -23.78 17.90 7.29
C THR A 256 -22.26 17.98 7.22
N SER A 257 -21.73 18.57 6.14
CA SER A 257 -20.31 18.88 5.97
C SER A 257 -19.73 19.81 7.02
N MET A 258 -20.55 20.69 7.64
CA MET A 258 -20.13 21.57 8.74
C MET A 258 -20.31 20.91 10.10
N ALA A 259 -21.20 19.91 10.20
CA ALA A 259 -21.42 19.14 11.42
C ALA A 259 -20.31 18.09 11.65
N SER A 260 -19.91 17.38 10.59
CA SER A 260 -18.84 16.37 10.59
C SER A 260 -17.52 16.84 11.23
N PRO A 261 -16.93 18.00 10.85
CA PRO A 261 -15.64 18.43 11.37
C PRO A 261 -15.66 18.76 12.87
N LEU A 262 -16.81 19.11 13.45
CA LEU A 262 -16.93 19.30 14.91
C LEU A 262 -16.75 17.98 15.66
N VAL A 263 -17.31 16.88 15.12
CA VAL A 263 -17.12 15.53 15.65
C VAL A 263 -15.68 15.06 15.43
N ALA A 264 -15.08 15.33 14.26
CA ALA A 264 -13.68 15.03 13.99
C ALA A 264 -12.73 15.76 14.96
N GLY A 265 -13.02 17.03 15.26
CA GLY A 265 -12.29 17.79 16.26
C GLY A 265 -12.40 17.16 17.65
N TYR A 266 -13.58 16.70 18.07
CA TYR A 266 -13.74 16.01 19.35
C TYR A 266 -13.02 14.65 19.39
N ALA A 267 -13.05 13.88 18.31
CA ALA A 267 -12.27 12.66 18.17
C ALA A 267 -10.77 12.95 18.37
N ALA A 268 -10.27 14.08 17.85
CA ALA A 268 -8.88 14.50 18.08
C ALA A 268 -8.59 14.90 19.55
N LEU A 269 -9.55 15.51 20.25
CA LEU A 269 -9.41 15.78 21.69
C LEU A 269 -9.28 14.48 22.51
N LEU A 270 -10.06 13.44 22.16
CA LEU A 270 -9.97 12.13 22.78
C LEU A 270 -8.66 11.41 22.41
N ALA A 271 -8.26 11.47 21.15
CA ALA A 271 -7.01 10.86 20.68
C ALA A 271 -5.76 11.45 21.35
N GLN A 272 -5.79 12.74 21.71
CA GLN A 272 -4.71 13.36 22.51
C GLN A 272 -4.54 12.67 23.88
N GLN A 273 -5.65 12.33 24.54
CA GLN A 273 -5.63 11.68 25.85
C GLN A 273 -5.35 10.18 25.74
N PHE A 274 -5.80 9.56 24.65
CA PHE A 274 -5.74 8.11 24.43
C PHE A 274 -5.08 7.77 23.08
N PRO A 275 -3.79 8.09 22.88
CA PRO A 275 -3.12 7.98 21.57
C PRO A 275 -2.97 6.54 21.06
N TYR A 276 -3.28 5.53 21.88
CA TYR A 276 -3.19 4.11 21.55
C TYR A 276 -4.55 3.39 21.60
N ALA A 277 -5.65 4.13 21.77
CA ALA A 277 -7.00 3.57 21.68
C ALA A 277 -7.30 3.08 20.26
N CYS A 278 -8.30 2.19 20.14
CA CYS A 278 -8.84 1.82 18.85
C CYS A 278 -9.98 2.77 18.46
N PRO A 279 -10.27 2.96 17.17
CA PRO A 279 -11.37 3.80 16.70
C PRO A 279 -12.69 3.54 17.42
N VAL A 280 -13.11 2.27 17.56
CA VAL A 280 -14.32 1.88 18.30
C VAL A 280 -14.43 2.51 19.70
N SER A 281 -13.30 2.62 20.43
CA SER A 281 -13.30 3.17 21.78
C SER A 281 -13.52 4.68 21.80
N ILE A 282 -13.13 5.37 20.73
CA ILE A 282 -13.36 6.80 20.52
C ILE A 282 -14.83 7.02 20.13
N GLU A 283 -15.36 6.19 19.23
CA GLU A 283 -16.75 6.25 18.76
C GLU A 283 -17.74 6.03 19.89
N ASP A 284 -17.55 4.97 20.68
CA ASP A 284 -18.36 4.67 21.85
C ASP A 284 -18.29 5.81 22.88
N ALA A 285 -17.12 6.39 23.07
CA ALA A 285 -16.91 7.54 23.95
C ALA A 285 -17.67 8.79 23.45
N ILE A 286 -17.67 9.05 22.15
CA ILE A 286 -18.41 10.17 21.56
C ILE A 286 -19.92 9.95 21.73
N LYS A 287 -20.43 8.78 21.32
CA LYS A 287 -21.85 8.43 21.39
C LYS A 287 -22.40 8.42 22.81
N SER A 288 -21.67 7.84 23.76
CA SER A 288 -22.11 7.75 25.16
C SER A 288 -22.12 9.09 25.90
N ARG A 289 -21.34 10.08 25.44
CA ARG A 289 -21.25 11.41 26.03
C ARG A 289 -22.16 12.44 25.38
N ALA A 290 -22.64 12.15 24.17
CA ALA A 290 -23.58 13.00 23.47
C ALA A 290 -24.79 13.36 24.36
N THR A 291 -25.28 14.57 24.19
CA THR A 291 -26.50 15.03 24.86
C THR A 291 -27.68 14.31 24.25
N ALA A 292 -28.32 13.44 25.03
CA ALA A 292 -29.46 12.66 24.56
C ALA A 292 -30.77 13.46 24.60
N ASN A 293 -31.68 13.17 23.67
CA ASN A 293 -33.09 13.58 23.65
C ASN A 293 -33.33 15.11 23.56
N VAL A 294 -32.42 15.85 22.94
CA VAL A 294 -32.54 17.30 22.72
C VAL A 294 -32.81 17.67 21.26
N VAL A 295 -32.48 16.78 20.32
CA VAL A 295 -32.67 17.03 18.88
C VAL A 295 -34.15 16.97 18.53
N LYS A 296 -34.68 18.07 18.02
CA LYS A 296 -36.05 18.19 17.51
C LYS A 296 -36.08 17.67 16.07
N ASN A 297 -37.19 17.02 15.71
CA ASN A 297 -37.42 16.48 14.36
C ASN A 297 -36.25 15.64 13.82
N ALA A 298 -35.61 14.84 14.69
CA ALA A 298 -34.43 14.03 14.37
C ALA A 298 -34.63 13.08 13.17
N GLY A 299 -35.87 12.79 12.80
CA GLY A 299 -36.22 11.82 11.76
C GLY A 299 -36.43 10.42 12.34
N THR A 300 -37.25 9.62 11.67
CA THR A 300 -37.58 8.27 12.11
C THR A 300 -36.34 7.40 12.11
N GLY A 301 -36.09 6.68 13.22
CA GLY A 301 -34.96 5.76 13.34
C GLY A 301 -33.63 6.41 13.73
N SER A 302 -33.49 7.73 13.65
CA SER A 302 -32.26 8.43 14.03
C SER A 302 -31.97 8.32 15.53
N PRO A 303 -30.70 8.17 15.94
CA PRO A 303 -30.33 8.37 17.33
C PRO A 303 -30.57 9.82 17.74
N ASN A 304 -31.26 10.04 18.85
CA ASN A 304 -31.44 11.39 19.39
C ASN A 304 -30.24 11.76 20.27
N LEU A 305 -29.08 11.92 19.63
CA LEU A 305 -27.80 12.23 20.26
C LEU A 305 -27.22 13.48 19.60
N LEU A 306 -26.93 14.51 20.39
CA LEU A 306 -26.25 15.72 19.95
C LEU A 306 -24.83 15.78 20.52
N LEU A 307 -23.84 16.08 19.68
CA LEU A 307 -22.43 16.19 20.07
C LEU A 307 -22.26 16.98 21.38
N ASN A 308 -21.49 16.42 22.31
CA ASN A 308 -21.03 17.10 23.51
C ASN A 308 -19.55 16.81 23.77
N VAL A 309 -18.73 17.86 23.89
CA VAL A 309 -17.26 17.78 23.94
C VAL A 309 -16.68 18.06 25.33
N ALA A 310 -17.52 18.26 26.34
CA ALA A 310 -17.10 18.72 27.67
C ALA A 310 -16.26 17.70 28.46
N ASP A 311 -16.18 16.44 28.02
CA ASP A 311 -15.52 15.35 28.76
C ASP A 311 -14.59 14.49 27.88
N VAL A 312 -13.30 14.46 28.22
CA VAL A 312 -12.28 13.58 27.60
C VAL A 312 -11.63 12.63 28.61
N SER A 313 -12.29 12.38 29.74
CA SER A 313 -11.67 11.74 30.92
C SER A 313 -11.35 10.25 30.75
N ALA A 314 -12.06 9.53 29.88
CA ALA A 314 -11.90 8.08 29.71
C ALA A 314 -12.35 7.63 28.32
N VAL A 315 -11.81 6.51 27.83
CA VAL A 315 -12.37 5.74 26.72
C VAL A 315 -12.45 4.28 27.15
N GLY A 316 -13.34 3.51 26.51
CA GLY A 316 -13.42 2.07 26.74
C GLY A 316 -12.11 1.36 26.38
N VAL A 317 -11.92 0.15 26.89
CA VAL A 317 -10.88 -0.76 26.39
C VAL A 317 -11.46 -1.59 25.26
N ALA A 318 -10.64 -1.88 24.25
CA ALA A 318 -11.03 -2.71 23.12
C ALA A 318 -10.06 -3.89 22.95
N ILE A 319 -10.51 -4.90 22.22
CA ILE A 319 -9.60 -5.92 21.67
C ILE A 319 -8.62 -5.19 20.74
N PRO A 320 -7.30 -5.51 20.78
CA PRO A 320 -6.35 -4.89 19.87
C PRO A 320 -6.72 -5.18 18.41
N GLY A 321 -6.44 -4.20 17.54
CA GLY A 321 -6.68 -4.32 16.10
C GLY A 321 -5.91 -5.49 15.49
N THR A 322 -6.49 -6.06 14.45
CA THR A 322 -5.81 -7.10 13.65
C THR A 322 -4.60 -6.47 12.96
N PRO A 323 -3.39 -7.03 13.09
CA PRO A 323 -2.26 -6.48 12.36
C PRO A 323 -2.47 -6.63 10.85
N ASN A 324 -2.19 -5.57 10.10
CA ASN A 324 -2.43 -5.43 8.68
C ASN A 324 -1.11 -5.26 7.91
N ALA A 325 -1.22 -4.98 6.59
CA ALA A 325 -0.08 -4.78 5.68
C ALA A 325 1.04 -5.83 5.80
N LEU A 326 0.68 -7.10 6.03
CA LEU A 326 1.65 -8.17 6.24
C LEU A 326 2.44 -8.45 4.96
N VAL A 327 3.74 -8.17 5.01
CA VAL A 327 4.69 -8.45 3.93
C VAL A 327 5.74 -9.44 4.39
N SER A 328 5.84 -10.56 3.67
CA SER A 328 6.93 -11.51 3.83
C SER A 328 7.93 -11.33 2.69
N THR A 329 9.17 -10.99 3.02
CA THR A 329 10.26 -10.86 2.05
C THR A 329 11.34 -11.89 2.32
N PRO A 330 12.01 -12.39 1.28
CA PRO A 330 13.08 -13.33 1.48
C PRO A 330 14.41 -12.74 1.98
N LYS A 331 15.12 -13.51 2.79
CA LYS A 331 16.46 -13.20 3.31
C LYS A 331 17.33 -14.47 3.27
N ASN A 332 18.65 -14.32 3.25
CA ASN A 332 19.55 -15.48 3.33
C ASN A 332 19.18 -16.37 4.53
N GLU A 333 18.87 -17.64 4.26
CA GLU A 333 18.47 -18.66 5.23
C GLU A 333 17.15 -18.36 5.98
N GLY A 334 16.25 -17.54 5.42
CA GLY A 334 15.01 -17.18 6.09
C GLY A 334 14.06 -16.22 5.37
N LEU A 335 13.07 -15.75 6.13
CA LEU A 335 12.09 -14.76 5.71
C LEU A 335 12.07 -13.60 6.69
N VAL A 336 11.98 -12.39 6.18
CA VAL A 336 11.65 -11.19 6.96
C VAL A 336 10.15 -10.97 6.83
N VAL A 337 9.44 -11.08 7.94
CA VAL A 337 7.99 -10.84 7.99
C VAL A 337 7.78 -9.50 8.67
N SER A 338 7.15 -8.55 7.99
CA SER A 338 6.86 -7.20 8.48
C SER A 338 5.37 -6.94 8.41
N TRP A 339 4.84 -6.16 9.35
CA TRP A 339 3.43 -5.86 9.45
C TRP A 339 3.22 -4.55 10.19
N ASP A 340 2.05 -3.99 9.97
CA ASP A 340 1.56 -2.85 10.70
C ASP A 340 0.81 -3.34 11.95
N PRO A 341 1.16 -2.82 13.15
CA PRO A 341 0.75 -3.43 14.41
C PRO A 341 -0.73 -3.23 14.76
N GLY A 342 -1.43 -2.35 14.02
CA GLY A 342 -2.79 -1.91 14.33
C GLY A 342 -2.92 -1.21 15.68
N CYS A 343 -4.16 -0.86 16.04
CA CYS A 343 -4.45 -0.25 17.34
C CYS A 343 -4.16 -1.21 18.51
N SER A 344 -3.77 -0.67 19.67
CA SER A 344 -3.36 -1.49 20.83
C SER A 344 -4.53 -1.90 21.75
N GLY A 345 -5.74 -1.42 21.47
CA GLY A 345 -6.89 -1.55 22.37
C GLY A 345 -6.77 -0.73 23.65
N GLY A 346 -5.92 0.32 23.66
CA GLY A 346 -5.60 1.13 24.84
C GLY A 346 -4.54 0.53 25.77
N ALA A 347 -3.86 -0.55 25.38
CA ALA A 347 -2.81 -1.17 26.18
C ALA A 347 -1.43 -0.56 25.88
N SER A 348 -0.64 -0.29 26.92
CA SER A 348 0.72 0.24 26.79
C SER A 348 1.75 -0.78 26.28
N SER A 349 1.38 -2.06 26.21
CA SER A 349 2.27 -3.15 25.76
C SER A 349 1.49 -4.33 25.19
N GLY A 350 2.17 -5.15 24.39
CA GLY A 350 1.61 -6.38 23.83
C GLY A 350 2.64 -7.40 23.32
N THR A 351 2.13 -8.55 22.91
CA THR A 351 2.91 -9.62 22.28
C THR A 351 2.33 -9.95 20.91
N ASN A 352 3.18 -9.96 19.89
CA ASN A 352 2.82 -10.46 18.57
C ASN A 352 3.13 -11.95 18.48
N THR A 353 2.19 -12.74 17.95
CA THR A 353 2.38 -14.16 17.64
C THR A 353 2.38 -14.32 16.13
N ILE A 354 3.47 -14.87 15.58
CA ILE A 354 3.63 -15.17 14.16
C ILE A 354 3.53 -16.67 13.97
N GLN A 355 2.73 -17.10 13.00
CA GLN A 355 2.71 -18.48 12.52
C GLN A 355 3.25 -18.52 11.10
N VAL A 356 4.15 -19.46 10.84
CA VAL A 356 4.69 -19.75 9.51
C VAL A 356 4.56 -21.24 9.19
N SER A 357 4.09 -21.58 7.99
CA SER A 357 4.01 -22.96 7.49
C SER A 357 4.35 -23.03 6.02
N VAL A 358 4.70 -24.23 5.52
CA VAL A 358 4.83 -24.45 4.08
C VAL A 358 3.45 -24.31 3.44
N SER A 359 3.37 -23.59 2.32
CA SER A 359 2.13 -23.37 1.56
C SER A 359 1.47 -24.71 1.20
N GLY A 360 0.20 -24.87 1.58
CA GLY A 360 -0.57 -26.10 1.36
C GLY A 360 -0.35 -27.20 2.41
N ALA A 361 0.57 -27.03 3.36
CA ALA A 361 0.72 -27.95 4.48
C ALA A 361 -0.36 -27.70 5.54
N LYS A 362 -1.01 -28.78 6.01
CA LYS A 362 -2.05 -28.71 7.06
C LYS A 362 -1.46 -28.52 8.47
N SER A 363 -0.20 -28.93 8.71
CA SER A 363 0.53 -28.88 9.99
C SER A 363 1.97 -29.41 9.79
N PRO A 364 2.97 -29.02 10.62
CA PRO A 364 2.92 -28.06 11.72
C PRO A 364 3.27 -26.62 11.32
N PHE A 365 2.64 -25.65 11.99
CA PHE A 365 3.03 -24.24 11.95
C PHE A 365 4.15 -24.01 12.95
N ARG A 366 5.27 -23.43 12.50
CA ARG A 366 6.23 -22.87 13.43
C ARG A 366 5.65 -21.58 13.99
N THR A 367 5.58 -21.50 15.31
CA THR A 367 5.03 -20.34 16.03
C THR A 367 6.15 -19.59 16.73
N ILE A 368 6.18 -18.26 16.56
CA ILE A 368 7.15 -17.36 17.20
C ILE A 368 6.38 -16.27 17.94
N LYS A 369 6.80 -15.97 19.16
CA LYS A 369 6.24 -14.89 19.98
C LYS A 369 7.28 -13.77 20.12
N ILE A 370 6.83 -12.53 20.02
CA ILE A 370 7.66 -11.33 20.09
C ILE A 370 7.00 -10.34 21.04
N ASN A 371 7.73 -9.91 22.06
CA ASN A 371 7.25 -8.92 23.04
C ASN A 371 7.60 -7.51 22.53
N ASP A 372 6.59 -6.76 22.03
CA ASP A 372 6.63 -5.38 21.46
C ASP A 372 7.83 -5.04 20.52
N ALA A 373 8.03 -3.81 20.02
CA ALA A 373 7.22 -3.07 19.05
C ALA A 373 7.84 -3.14 17.63
N ALA A 374 8.59 -4.18 17.31
CA ALA A 374 9.09 -4.33 15.95
C ALA A 374 7.96 -4.91 15.09
N GLY A 375 7.37 -4.08 14.22
CA GLY A 375 6.51 -4.51 13.11
C GLY A 375 7.27 -5.35 12.07
N GLN A 376 8.25 -6.14 12.53
CA GLN A 376 9.11 -6.98 11.73
C GLN A 376 9.79 -8.08 12.57
N VAL A 377 9.94 -9.27 11.97
CA VAL A 377 10.74 -10.38 12.50
C VAL A 377 11.51 -11.11 11.42
N VAL A 378 12.67 -11.64 11.76
CA VAL A 378 13.45 -12.53 10.89
C VAL A 378 13.22 -14.00 11.27
N LEU A 379 12.56 -14.74 10.40
CA LEU A 379 12.33 -16.18 10.48
C LEU A 379 13.49 -16.95 9.84
N LYS A 380 14.42 -17.49 10.65
CA LYS A 380 15.59 -18.27 10.17
C LYS A 380 15.36 -19.78 10.19
N GLY A 381 16.09 -20.55 9.39
CA GLY A 381 16.03 -22.03 9.43
C GLY A 381 14.81 -22.58 8.70
N LEU A 382 14.44 -21.92 7.61
CA LEU A 382 13.41 -22.37 6.68
C LEU A 382 14.09 -23.13 5.53
N GLU A 383 13.40 -24.10 4.95
CA GLU A 383 13.89 -24.86 3.79
C GLU A 383 13.93 -23.96 2.56
N ASN A 384 15.01 -24.07 1.79
CA ASN A 384 15.19 -23.31 0.55
C ASN A 384 14.20 -23.77 -0.53
N SER A 385 13.78 -22.83 -1.39
CA SER A 385 12.85 -23.03 -2.51
C SER A 385 11.44 -23.51 -2.12
N LYS A 386 11.09 -23.48 -0.83
CA LYS A 386 9.72 -23.74 -0.36
C LYS A 386 8.94 -22.42 -0.29
N LYS A 387 7.67 -22.49 -0.68
CA LYS A 387 6.69 -21.42 -0.43
C LYS A 387 6.22 -21.54 1.02
N TYR A 388 6.22 -20.43 1.72
CA TYR A 388 5.73 -20.31 3.08
C TYR A 388 4.56 -19.35 3.12
N VAL A 389 3.64 -19.62 4.04
CA VAL A 389 2.56 -18.73 4.42
C VAL A 389 2.85 -18.27 5.84
N ALA A 390 2.88 -16.95 6.05
CA ALA A 390 3.01 -16.34 7.36
C ALA A 390 1.73 -15.56 7.71
N ARG A 391 1.34 -15.57 8.98
CA ARG A 391 0.28 -14.73 9.53
C ARG A 391 0.66 -14.26 10.91
N VAL A 392 0.17 -13.09 11.30
CA VAL A 392 0.46 -12.47 12.60
C VAL A 392 -0.84 -12.14 13.34
N ARG A 393 -0.79 -12.17 14.66
CA ARG A 393 -1.85 -11.62 15.52
C ARG A 393 -1.26 -10.97 16.75
N ARG A 394 -1.98 -10.02 17.31
CA ARG A 394 -1.57 -9.29 18.52
C ARG A 394 -2.34 -9.77 19.73
N GLN A 395 -1.67 -9.79 20.88
CA GLN A 395 -2.28 -10.01 22.18
C GLN A 395 -1.86 -8.92 23.15
N THR A 396 -2.81 -8.31 23.84
CA THR A 396 -2.58 -7.32 24.90
C THR A 396 -3.28 -7.78 26.19
N ALA A 397 -3.25 -6.94 27.23
CA ALA A 397 -4.04 -7.19 28.43
C ALA A 397 -5.57 -7.17 28.17
N ASN A 398 -6.00 -6.52 27.08
CA ASN A 398 -7.41 -6.26 26.79
C ASN A 398 -8.02 -7.29 25.82
N GLY A 399 -7.22 -8.24 25.31
CA GLY A 399 -7.72 -9.29 24.45
C GLY A 399 -6.69 -9.76 23.43
N ARG A 400 -7.18 -10.44 22.40
CA ARG A 400 -6.37 -10.97 21.32
C ARG A 400 -7.08 -10.71 20.00
N SER A 401 -6.36 -10.15 19.05
CA SER A 401 -6.87 -9.88 17.71
C SER A 401 -7.11 -11.18 16.94
N ASP A 402 -7.83 -11.05 15.83
CA ASP A 402 -7.83 -12.06 14.79
C ASP A 402 -6.46 -12.18 14.12
N TRP A 403 -6.32 -13.19 13.27
CA TRP A 403 -5.14 -13.35 12.44
C TRP A 403 -5.20 -12.41 11.25
N SER A 404 -4.08 -11.77 10.94
CA SER A 404 -3.89 -11.04 9.70
C SER A 404 -4.23 -11.90 8.48
N VAL A 405 -4.58 -11.24 7.37
CA VAL A 405 -4.55 -11.89 6.06
C VAL A 405 -3.17 -12.54 5.88
N PRO A 406 -3.09 -13.83 5.50
CA PRO A 406 -1.81 -14.50 5.38
C PRO A 406 -0.98 -13.94 4.23
N SER A 407 0.31 -13.73 4.49
CA SER A 407 1.29 -13.40 3.47
C SER A 407 1.93 -14.67 2.93
N LEU A 408 2.17 -14.75 1.61
CA LEU A 408 3.00 -15.79 1.01
C LEU A 408 4.41 -15.23 0.78
N ALA A 409 5.42 -16.06 0.98
CA ALA A 409 6.76 -15.79 0.47
C ALA A 409 7.49 -17.08 0.18
N MET A 410 8.29 -17.10 -0.88
CA MET A 410 9.23 -18.20 -1.05
C MET A 410 10.48 -17.87 -0.26
N ASN A 411 11.00 -18.82 0.53
CA ASN A 411 12.37 -18.72 1.01
C ASN A 411 13.28 -19.10 -0.18
N PRO A 412 13.97 -18.15 -0.85
CA PRO A 412 14.74 -18.45 -2.03
C PRO A 412 15.93 -19.29 -1.62
N LYS A 413 16.34 -20.18 -2.53
CA LYS A 413 17.72 -20.68 -2.52
C LYS A 413 18.67 -19.47 -2.43
N PRO A 414 19.78 -19.54 -1.67
CA PRO A 414 20.81 -18.50 -1.69
C PRO A 414 21.04 -18.03 -3.12
N LEU A 415 20.81 -16.74 -3.34
CA LEU A 415 20.91 -16.16 -4.68
C LEU A 415 22.38 -16.17 -5.06
N SER A 416 22.69 -16.72 -6.23
CA SER A 416 24.06 -16.81 -6.72
C SER A 416 24.23 -16.03 -8.03
N SER A 417 25.44 -15.54 -8.27
CA SER A 417 25.78 -14.97 -9.58
C SER A 417 25.50 -15.97 -10.70
N GLY A 418 24.87 -15.52 -11.78
CA GLY A 418 24.42 -16.35 -12.92
C GLY A 418 22.98 -16.85 -12.82
N GLN A 419 22.29 -16.65 -11.68
CA GLN A 419 20.94 -17.17 -11.45
C GLN A 419 19.84 -16.28 -12.05
N LYS A 420 18.80 -16.92 -12.61
CA LYS A 420 17.57 -16.27 -13.12
C LYS A 420 16.37 -16.68 -12.27
N VAL A 421 15.62 -15.71 -11.76
CA VAL A 421 14.48 -15.95 -10.85
C VAL A 421 13.24 -15.22 -11.36
N LEU A 422 12.07 -15.85 -11.25
CA LEU A 422 10.79 -15.20 -11.58
C LEU A 422 10.44 -14.16 -10.52
N LEU A 423 10.04 -12.95 -10.93
CA LEU A 423 9.75 -11.88 -9.98
C LEU A 423 8.57 -12.24 -9.05
N ASN A 424 7.53 -12.87 -9.58
CA ASN A 424 6.39 -13.39 -8.81
C ASN A 424 6.73 -14.51 -7.80
N THR A 425 7.96 -15.03 -7.82
CA THR A 425 8.47 -15.98 -6.82
C THR A 425 9.27 -15.30 -5.71
N LEU A 426 9.81 -14.11 -5.97
CA LEU A 426 10.48 -13.27 -4.97
C LEU A 426 9.49 -12.42 -4.17
N ALA A 427 8.31 -12.20 -4.73
CA ALA A 427 7.31 -11.26 -4.25
C ALA A 427 5.93 -11.93 -4.34
N ARG A 428 5.35 -12.34 -3.20
CA ARG A 428 3.94 -12.79 -3.22
C ARG A 428 3.21 -12.72 -1.87
N SER A 429 2.99 -11.53 -1.32
CA SER A 429 1.76 -11.34 -0.50
C SER A 429 0.87 -10.20 -0.97
N THR A 430 1.41 -9.21 -1.67
CA THR A 430 0.65 -8.08 -2.24
C THR A 430 1.27 -7.55 -3.55
N GLU A 431 2.59 -7.64 -3.69
CA GLU A 431 3.40 -7.18 -4.85
C GLU A 431 3.14 -7.86 -6.20
N ALA A 432 2.46 -9.00 -6.25
CA ALA A 432 2.17 -9.72 -7.50
C ALA A 432 0.74 -9.53 -8.00
N THR A 433 -0.13 -8.97 -7.17
CA THR A 433 -1.50 -8.59 -7.54
C THR A 433 -1.55 -7.13 -8.01
N ILE A 434 -0.64 -6.31 -7.46
CA ILE A 434 -0.38 -4.94 -7.89
C ILE A 434 0.60 -5.01 -9.06
N GLY A 435 0.14 -4.78 -10.29
CA GLY A 435 1.07 -4.59 -11.41
C GLY A 435 2.04 -3.45 -11.09
N GLY A 436 3.33 -3.59 -11.39
CA GLY A 436 4.31 -2.55 -11.03
C GLY A 436 5.60 -2.65 -11.86
N GLN A 437 6.26 -1.51 -12.07
CA GLN A 437 7.56 -1.42 -12.72
C GLN A 437 8.67 -1.74 -11.73
N TRP A 438 9.56 -2.67 -12.10
CA TRP A 438 10.72 -3.06 -11.32
C TRP A 438 11.96 -2.37 -11.87
N LEU A 439 12.51 -1.42 -11.12
CA LEU A 439 13.64 -0.58 -11.51
C LEU A 439 14.87 -0.98 -10.69
N VAL A 440 15.95 -1.36 -11.37
CA VAL A 440 17.23 -1.62 -10.68
C VAL A 440 17.99 -0.31 -10.59
N SER A 441 18.46 0.04 -9.39
CA SER A 441 19.28 1.24 -9.20
C SER A 441 20.56 1.19 -10.04
N ALA A 442 21.10 2.35 -10.41
CA ALA A 442 22.35 2.44 -11.17
C ALA A 442 23.50 1.68 -10.46
N GLU A 443 23.58 1.80 -9.13
CA GLU A 443 24.56 1.14 -8.26
C GLU A 443 24.41 -0.39 -8.25
N SER A 444 23.18 -0.89 -8.44
CA SER A 444 22.89 -2.32 -8.44
C SER A 444 22.90 -2.95 -9.83
N SER A 445 23.03 -2.14 -10.88
CA SER A 445 22.98 -2.57 -12.29
C SER A 445 24.15 -3.48 -12.70
N GLU A 446 25.22 -3.52 -11.90
CA GLU A 446 26.34 -4.45 -12.04
C GLU A 446 26.09 -5.81 -11.35
N VAL A 447 25.21 -5.82 -10.35
CA VAL A 447 24.89 -7.00 -9.53
C VAL A 447 23.67 -7.73 -10.09
N CYS A 448 22.67 -7.00 -10.59
CA CYS A 448 21.42 -7.58 -11.08
C CYS A 448 20.74 -6.76 -12.18
N ARG A 449 19.80 -7.39 -12.90
CA ARG A 449 18.98 -6.78 -13.95
C ARG A 449 17.57 -7.38 -13.97
N VAL A 450 16.59 -6.58 -14.37
CA VAL A 450 15.22 -7.03 -14.64
C VAL A 450 15.03 -7.19 -16.14
N THR A 451 14.25 -8.19 -16.59
CA THR A 451 13.93 -8.36 -18.01
C THR A 451 13.00 -7.26 -18.51
N ALA A 452 13.03 -6.97 -19.82
CA ALA A 452 12.25 -5.89 -20.44
C ALA A 452 10.73 -5.96 -20.20
N ASN A 453 10.20 -7.11 -19.80
CA ASN A 453 8.79 -7.33 -19.47
C ASN A 453 8.52 -7.51 -17.96
N ALA A 454 9.49 -7.21 -17.09
CA ALA A 454 9.39 -7.38 -15.64
C ALA A 454 8.95 -8.79 -15.17
N ALA A 455 9.20 -9.83 -15.96
CA ALA A 455 8.84 -11.20 -15.58
C ALA A 455 9.93 -11.87 -14.73
N ARG A 456 11.20 -11.50 -14.92
CA ARG A 456 12.35 -12.18 -14.32
C ARG A 456 13.44 -11.21 -13.89
N MET A 457 14.14 -11.57 -12.83
CA MET A 457 15.37 -10.92 -12.37
C MET A 457 16.57 -11.84 -12.59
N TYR A 458 17.68 -11.25 -13.04
CA TYR A 458 18.94 -11.91 -13.30
C TYR A 458 20.01 -11.36 -12.37
N PHE A 459 20.68 -12.23 -11.62
CA PHE A 459 21.77 -11.84 -10.74
C PHE A 459 23.09 -12.14 -11.43
N MET A 460 23.86 -11.11 -11.77
CA MET A 460 25.07 -11.22 -12.60
C MET A 460 26.34 -11.39 -11.78
N ARG A 461 26.41 -10.77 -10.60
CA ARG A 461 27.60 -10.76 -9.74
C ARG A 461 27.21 -10.93 -8.28
N LYS A 462 28.17 -11.35 -7.46
CA LYS A 462 28.07 -11.30 -6.00
C LYS A 462 27.96 -9.85 -5.54
N GLY A 463 27.13 -9.58 -4.54
CA GLY A 463 26.94 -8.24 -3.99
C GLY A 463 25.50 -8.00 -3.51
N SER A 464 25.21 -6.76 -3.11
CA SER A 464 23.84 -6.32 -2.83
C SER A 464 23.18 -5.81 -4.09
N CYS A 465 21.97 -6.30 -4.37
CA CYS A 465 21.13 -5.87 -5.48
C CYS A 465 19.93 -5.09 -4.92
N GLY A 466 19.98 -3.77 -5.05
CA GLY A 466 18.91 -2.83 -4.74
C GLY A 466 17.94 -2.67 -5.92
N VAL A 467 16.65 -2.92 -5.68
CA VAL A 467 15.58 -2.86 -6.68
C VAL A 467 14.43 -2.02 -6.15
N ALA A 468 14.09 -0.96 -6.85
CA ALA A 468 12.90 -0.16 -6.64
C ALA A 468 11.70 -0.84 -7.31
N VAL A 469 10.57 -0.89 -6.62
CA VAL A 469 9.29 -1.35 -7.18
C VAL A 469 8.34 -0.17 -7.16
N GLN A 470 7.83 0.20 -8.33
CA GLN A 470 6.84 1.24 -8.51
C GLN A 470 5.50 0.59 -8.89
N PRO A 471 4.52 0.52 -7.97
CA PRO A 471 3.16 0.08 -8.28
C PRO A 471 2.51 0.86 -9.44
N GLN A 472 1.54 0.26 -10.12
CA GLN A 472 0.78 0.89 -11.21
C GLN A 472 -0.09 2.06 -10.76
N TYR A 473 -0.47 2.09 -9.48
CA TYR A 473 -1.37 3.09 -8.91
C TYR A 473 -0.64 4.20 -8.14
N THR A 474 0.71 4.17 -8.06
CA THR A 474 1.47 5.21 -7.36
C THR A 474 2.81 5.54 -8.04
N ASN A 475 3.21 6.81 -7.92
CA ASN A 475 4.50 7.32 -8.40
C ASN A 475 5.64 7.17 -7.38
N VAL A 476 5.38 6.57 -6.21
CA VAL A 476 6.39 6.42 -5.15
C VAL A 476 7.00 5.00 -5.20
N PRO A 477 8.27 4.85 -5.61
CA PRO A 477 8.93 3.55 -5.58
C PRO A 477 9.41 3.19 -4.17
N PHE A 478 9.23 1.94 -3.74
CA PHE A 478 9.88 1.41 -2.53
C PHE A 478 11.07 0.52 -2.89
N THR A 479 12.13 0.56 -2.07
CA THR A 479 13.41 -0.12 -2.35
C THR A 479 13.52 -1.46 -1.64
N ARG A 480 13.92 -2.50 -2.37
CA ARG A 480 14.26 -3.84 -1.87
C ARG A 480 15.75 -4.11 -2.05
N THR A 481 16.38 -4.87 -1.16
CA THR A 481 17.78 -5.28 -1.32
C THR A 481 17.91 -6.80 -1.23
N PHE A 482 18.52 -7.41 -2.24
CA PHE A 482 18.83 -8.84 -2.30
C PHE A 482 20.32 -9.06 -2.09
N ALA A 483 20.70 -10.00 -1.23
CA ALA A 483 22.10 -10.42 -1.07
C ALA A 483 22.42 -11.56 -2.04
N VAL A 484 23.38 -11.34 -2.95
CA VAL A 484 23.82 -12.32 -3.95
C VAL A 484 25.19 -12.86 -3.56
N GLY A 485 25.30 -14.18 -3.39
CA GLY A 485 26.53 -14.92 -3.18
C GLY A 485 27.26 -15.31 -4.48
N GLU A 486 28.43 -15.91 -4.34
CA GLU A 486 29.16 -16.53 -5.47
C GLU A 486 28.42 -17.79 -5.96
N ALA A 487 28.57 -18.10 -7.25
CA ALA A 487 28.07 -19.36 -7.80
C ALA A 487 28.88 -20.54 -7.24
N ASP A 488 28.19 -21.54 -6.67
CA ASP A 488 28.82 -22.84 -6.43
C ASP A 488 29.22 -23.44 -7.78
N ALA A 489 30.50 -23.82 -7.91
CA ALA A 489 30.97 -24.55 -9.09
C ALA A 489 30.12 -25.82 -9.24
N PRO A 490 29.61 -26.16 -10.45
CA PRO A 490 28.80 -27.36 -10.63
C PRO A 490 29.57 -28.59 -10.17
N ILE A 491 29.01 -29.31 -9.19
CA ILE A 491 29.50 -30.62 -8.78
C ILE A 491 29.36 -31.53 -10.02
N ASN A 492 30.50 -31.93 -10.60
CA ASN A 492 30.67 -32.77 -11.82
C ASN A 492 30.92 -32.06 -13.17
N SER A 493 31.76 -31.02 -13.24
CA SER A 493 32.44 -30.66 -14.50
C SER A 493 33.95 -30.86 -14.40
N GLY A 494 34.46 -31.93 -15.01
CA GLY A 494 35.88 -32.11 -15.27
C GLY A 494 36.47 -30.93 -16.06
N ARG A 495 37.72 -30.58 -15.71
CA ARG A 495 38.66 -29.61 -16.32
C ARG A 495 38.04 -28.54 -17.25
N GLY A 496 37.92 -27.32 -16.71
CA GLY A 496 37.34 -26.16 -17.38
C GLY A 496 38.20 -25.54 -18.47
N GLU A 497 37.71 -25.61 -19.71
CA GLU A 497 38.13 -24.79 -20.84
C GLU A 497 36.90 -24.12 -21.47
N ARG A 498 37.04 -22.87 -21.93
CA ARG A 498 36.01 -22.04 -22.58
C ARG A 498 36.49 -21.62 -23.98
N LEU A 499 35.57 -21.47 -24.94
CA LEU A 499 35.88 -20.99 -26.29
C LEU A 499 35.49 -19.52 -26.47
N VAL A 500 36.37 -18.73 -27.10
CA VAL A 500 36.22 -17.28 -27.32
C VAL A 500 36.52 -16.93 -28.78
N TYR A 501 35.63 -16.20 -29.47
CA TYR A 501 35.85 -15.70 -30.82
C TYR A 501 36.29 -14.23 -30.81
N SER A 502 37.39 -13.90 -31.50
CA SER A 502 37.85 -12.52 -31.69
C SER A 502 37.49 -12.02 -33.09
N ARG A 503 36.72 -10.93 -33.15
CA ARG A 503 36.29 -10.30 -34.40
C ARG A 503 37.41 -9.56 -35.12
N SER A 504 38.32 -8.94 -34.37
CA SER A 504 39.44 -8.18 -34.94
C SER A 504 40.42 -9.08 -35.67
N SER A 505 40.68 -10.29 -35.14
CA SER A 505 41.57 -11.26 -35.76
C SER A 505 40.86 -12.31 -36.61
N ARG A 506 39.52 -12.37 -36.58
CA ARG A 506 38.70 -13.45 -37.17
C ARG A 506 39.17 -14.85 -36.75
N ARG A 507 39.48 -15.04 -35.46
CA ARG A 507 39.98 -16.32 -34.92
C ARG A 507 39.15 -16.81 -33.73
N LEU A 508 39.03 -18.13 -33.59
CA LEU A 508 38.48 -18.81 -32.42
C LEU A 508 39.63 -19.27 -31.50
N PHE A 509 39.49 -19.06 -30.20
CA PHE A 509 40.48 -19.39 -29.17
C PHE A 509 39.89 -20.32 -28.11
N ALA A 510 40.62 -21.37 -27.74
CA ALA A 510 40.33 -22.17 -26.55
C ALA A 510 41.17 -21.61 -25.40
N ILE A 511 40.52 -21.24 -24.30
CA ILE A 511 41.16 -20.69 -23.11
C ILE A 511 40.84 -21.54 -21.90
N ASP A 512 41.81 -21.70 -21.00
CA ASP A 512 41.58 -22.38 -19.73
C ASP A 512 40.89 -21.48 -18.70
N ALA A 513 40.61 -22.04 -17.52
CA ALA A 513 39.99 -21.33 -16.40
C ALA A 513 40.79 -20.10 -15.90
N SER A 514 42.06 -19.95 -16.30
CA SER A 514 42.93 -18.81 -15.96
C SER A 514 43.03 -17.77 -17.09
N ASN A 515 42.20 -17.89 -18.15
CA ASN A 515 42.19 -17.05 -19.35
C ASN A 515 43.47 -17.09 -20.20
N VAL A 516 44.25 -18.17 -20.09
CA VAL A 516 45.43 -18.37 -20.96
C VAL A 516 44.99 -19.04 -22.26
N VAL A 517 45.44 -18.51 -23.40
CA VAL A 517 45.15 -19.09 -24.72
C VAL A 517 45.93 -20.39 -24.88
N GLN A 518 45.19 -21.50 -24.95
CA GLN A 518 45.75 -22.83 -25.15
C GLN A 518 45.86 -23.16 -26.65
N ARG A 519 44.94 -22.67 -27.49
CA ARG A 519 44.96 -22.88 -28.96
C ARG A 519 44.17 -21.83 -29.74
N SER A 520 44.48 -21.64 -31.03
CA SER A 520 43.73 -20.75 -31.94
C SER A 520 43.60 -21.25 -33.38
N VAL A 521 42.47 -20.95 -34.04
CA VAL A 521 42.16 -21.27 -35.46
C VAL A 521 41.58 -20.03 -36.17
N ALA A 522 41.94 -19.82 -37.44
CA ALA A 522 41.43 -18.70 -38.25
C ALA A 522 40.15 -19.08 -39.01
N VAL A 523 39.21 -18.13 -39.13
CA VAL A 523 37.90 -18.33 -39.74
C VAL A 523 37.70 -17.32 -40.88
N VAL A 524 37.29 -17.79 -42.07
CA VAL A 524 36.99 -16.94 -43.23
C VAL A 524 35.47 -16.80 -43.38
N ALA A 525 34.94 -15.57 -43.38
CA ALA A 525 33.53 -15.28 -43.62
C ALA A 525 33.37 -14.42 -44.89
N PRO A 526 32.42 -14.71 -45.81
CA PRO A 526 32.22 -13.93 -47.03
C PRO A 526 31.41 -12.64 -46.77
N GLU A 527 31.77 -11.56 -47.47
CA GLU A 527 31.12 -10.25 -47.41
C GLU A 527 29.88 -10.16 -48.34
N VAL A 528 28.75 -9.75 -47.75
CA VAL A 528 27.53 -9.09 -48.30
C VAL A 528 27.10 -9.41 -49.75
N ALA A 529 25.89 -9.98 -49.92
CA ALA A 529 25.16 -10.04 -51.21
C ALA A 529 23.87 -9.17 -51.18
N PRO A 530 23.45 -8.54 -52.30
CA PRO A 530 22.41 -7.52 -52.36
C PRO A 530 20.98 -8.09 -52.46
N ALA A 531 20.02 -7.26 -52.06
CA ALA A 531 18.60 -7.56 -51.83
C ALA A 531 17.79 -8.02 -53.07
N LEU A 532 17.03 -9.10 -52.91
CA LEU A 532 15.76 -9.37 -53.62
C LEU A 532 14.87 -10.29 -52.75
N GLY A 533 13.73 -9.79 -52.28
CA GLY A 533 12.57 -10.58 -51.84
C GLY A 533 12.61 -11.20 -50.43
N ASN A 534 11.97 -10.52 -49.48
CA ASN A 534 11.38 -11.05 -48.22
C ASN A 534 12.24 -11.69 -47.14
N PHE A 535 13.57 -11.59 -47.14
CA PHE A 535 14.36 -11.67 -45.90
C PHE A 535 15.62 -10.79 -46.03
N SER A 536 15.99 -10.06 -44.99
CA SER A 536 17.29 -9.39 -44.88
C SER A 536 17.97 -9.85 -43.60
N LEU A 537 19.14 -10.45 -43.74
CA LEU A 537 19.99 -10.89 -42.64
C LEU A 537 20.99 -9.77 -42.32
N ALA A 538 20.91 -9.21 -41.11
CA ALA A 538 21.94 -8.32 -40.56
C ALA A 538 22.15 -8.66 -39.08
N ILE A 539 23.41 -8.88 -38.69
CA ILE A 539 23.88 -8.89 -37.29
C ILE A 539 24.99 -7.82 -37.25
N LEU A 540 24.93 -6.72 -36.47
CA LEU A 540 25.06 -6.60 -35.01
C LEU A 540 24.78 -5.13 -34.60
N ASN A 541 24.15 -4.82 -33.46
CA ASN A 541 24.83 -4.72 -32.16
C ASN A 541 23.80 -4.88 -31.01
N ASN A 542 23.73 -6.06 -30.35
CA ASN A 542 23.34 -6.28 -28.93
C ASN A 542 22.97 -7.75 -28.60
N GLY A 543 23.53 -8.75 -29.29
CA GLY A 543 23.44 -10.14 -28.83
C GLY A 543 22.00 -10.61 -28.59
N LEU A 544 21.23 -10.77 -29.66
CA LEU A 544 20.06 -11.63 -29.67
C LEU A 544 20.03 -12.39 -31.00
N LEU A 545 19.82 -13.70 -30.94
CA LEU A 545 19.41 -14.51 -32.09
C LEU A 545 17.87 -14.46 -32.13
N LEU A 546 17.27 -14.11 -33.26
CA LEU A 546 15.82 -14.01 -33.44
C LEU A 546 15.23 -15.31 -33.97
N GLU A 547 14.14 -15.72 -33.32
CA GLU A 547 13.16 -16.70 -33.74
C GLU A 547 12.31 -16.12 -34.90
N ALA A 548 11.96 -16.93 -35.89
CA ALA A 548 11.04 -16.56 -36.96
C ALA A 548 9.62 -17.04 -36.61
N GLN A 549 8.63 -16.15 -36.57
CA GLN A 549 7.21 -16.51 -36.48
C GLN A 549 6.54 -16.41 -37.86
N SER A 550 5.71 -17.40 -38.19
CA SER A 550 4.70 -17.31 -39.25
C SER A 550 3.29 -17.47 -38.66
N ASN A 551 2.38 -16.57 -39.03
CA ASN A 551 0.98 -16.56 -38.62
C ASN A 551 0.20 -17.76 -39.19
N ALA A 552 -0.14 -18.74 -38.36
CA ALA A 552 -1.37 -19.54 -38.44
C ALA A 552 -1.51 -20.43 -37.20
N GLY A 553 -2.51 -20.18 -36.37
CA GLY A 553 -2.79 -20.99 -35.17
C GLY A 553 -3.35 -22.37 -35.51
N LYS A 554 -2.96 -23.38 -34.72
CA LYS A 554 -3.81 -24.49 -34.22
C LYS A 554 -3.06 -25.40 -33.24
N VAL A 555 -3.79 -25.82 -32.22
CA VAL A 555 -3.45 -26.73 -31.12
C VAL A 555 -3.36 -28.18 -31.61
N ALA A 556 -2.46 -29.00 -31.06
CA ALA A 556 -2.55 -30.47 -31.04
C ALA A 556 -1.84 -30.99 -29.77
N ALA A 557 -2.55 -31.50 -28.76
CA ALA A 557 -3.10 -32.85 -28.62
C ALA A 557 -2.07 -33.89 -28.11
N SER A 558 -2.50 -34.65 -27.10
CA SER A 558 -1.81 -35.78 -26.49
C SER A 558 -1.46 -36.86 -27.52
N ILE A 559 -0.26 -37.43 -27.45
CA ILE A 559 0.06 -38.71 -28.09
C ILE A 559 0.43 -39.71 -27.00
N ALA A 560 -0.46 -40.70 -26.83
CA ALA A 560 -0.19 -41.94 -26.15
C ALA A 560 0.64 -42.87 -27.07
N SER A 561 1.52 -43.66 -26.44
CA SER A 561 2.19 -44.88 -26.92
C SER A 561 2.99 -44.84 -28.23
N ILE A 562 4.32 -44.94 -28.10
CA ILE A 562 5.23 -45.46 -29.15
C ILE A 562 6.00 -46.65 -28.54
N PRO A 563 6.20 -47.78 -29.26
CA PRO A 563 6.54 -49.08 -28.67
C PRO A 563 8.03 -49.22 -28.36
N THR A 564 8.34 -49.79 -27.20
CA THR A 564 9.67 -50.27 -26.82
C THR A 564 9.96 -51.62 -27.50
N GLN A 565 11.09 -51.74 -28.22
CA GLN A 565 11.68 -53.05 -28.51
C GLN A 565 12.88 -53.28 -27.60
N CYS A 566 12.92 -54.46 -26.99
CA CYS A 566 13.99 -54.92 -26.10
C CYS A 566 14.53 -56.22 -26.68
N ASP A 567 15.83 -56.50 -26.51
CA ASP A 567 16.41 -57.76 -26.96
C ASP A 567 16.29 -58.88 -25.91
N ALA A 568 16.74 -60.08 -26.29
CA ALA A 568 16.62 -61.30 -25.49
C ALA A 568 17.44 -61.33 -24.18
N ALA A 569 18.18 -60.26 -23.87
CA ALA A 569 18.88 -60.08 -22.60
C ALA A 569 18.20 -59.05 -21.67
N GLY A 570 17.05 -58.48 -22.05
CA GLY A 570 16.19 -57.67 -21.18
C GLY A 570 16.58 -56.20 -21.04
N VAL A 571 17.37 -55.65 -21.96
CA VAL A 571 17.74 -54.23 -21.99
C VAL A 571 16.94 -53.51 -23.09
N CYS A 572 16.26 -52.42 -22.74
CA CYS A 572 15.50 -51.57 -23.66
C CYS A 572 16.20 -50.22 -23.81
N VAL A 573 16.55 -49.82 -25.03
CA VAL A 573 17.26 -48.55 -25.30
C VAL A 573 16.52 -47.75 -26.38
N ASN A 574 16.30 -46.46 -26.13
CA ASN A 574 15.97 -45.50 -27.19
C ASN A 574 17.28 -45.01 -27.82
N ILE A 575 17.54 -45.41 -29.06
CA ILE A 575 18.69 -44.92 -29.85
C ILE A 575 18.15 -44.33 -31.14
N TYR A 576 18.48 -43.07 -31.42
CA TYR A 576 18.62 -42.61 -32.80
C TYR A 576 20.00 -41.95 -32.94
N GLY A 577 20.89 -42.66 -33.63
CA GLY A 577 22.21 -42.20 -34.08
C GLY A 577 22.20 -41.77 -35.56
N PRO A 578 23.25 -41.09 -36.03
CA PRO A 578 23.22 -40.29 -37.24
C PRO A 578 23.76 -41.06 -38.45
N GLU A 579 22.95 -41.90 -39.08
CA GLU A 579 23.26 -42.44 -40.41
C GLU A 579 22.00 -42.47 -41.28
N SER A 580 21.56 -41.30 -41.73
CA SER A 580 20.79 -41.10 -42.97
C SER A 580 20.42 -39.62 -43.15
N TYR A 581 21.42 -38.76 -43.25
CA TYR A 581 21.23 -37.46 -43.91
C TYR A 581 22.22 -37.35 -45.06
N GLY A 582 21.84 -37.97 -46.18
CA GLY A 582 22.43 -37.69 -47.48
C GLY A 582 22.02 -36.28 -47.92
N SER A 583 23.03 -35.43 -48.11
CA SER A 583 23.27 -34.42 -49.15
C SER A 583 22.13 -33.69 -49.92
N SER A 584 20.86 -33.73 -49.51
CA SER A 584 19.79 -32.97 -50.18
C SER A 584 18.81 -32.24 -49.26
N GLN A 585 19.10 -32.15 -47.94
CA GLN A 585 18.27 -31.34 -47.01
C GLN A 585 19.02 -30.27 -46.20
N LEU A 586 20.34 -30.13 -46.37
CA LEU A 586 21.13 -29.01 -45.80
C LEU A 586 21.32 -27.82 -46.77
N GLN A 587 20.86 -27.96 -48.02
CA GLN A 587 20.77 -26.84 -48.97
C GLN A 587 19.53 -25.96 -48.76
N ALA A 588 18.57 -26.37 -47.92
CA ALA A 588 17.47 -25.51 -47.49
C ALA A 588 17.85 -24.52 -46.38
N LEU A 589 19.09 -24.59 -45.86
CA LEU A 589 19.58 -23.70 -44.79
C LEU A 589 20.93 -23.01 -45.09
N GLY A 590 21.52 -23.23 -46.27
CA GLY A 590 22.56 -22.35 -46.82
C GLY A 590 23.88 -22.24 -46.04
N ILE A 591 24.35 -23.29 -45.36
CA ILE A 591 25.65 -23.28 -44.64
C ILE A 591 26.64 -24.24 -45.31
N TYR A 592 27.83 -23.74 -45.63
CA TYR A 592 28.98 -24.52 -46.10
C TYR A 592 30.12 -24.42 -45.07
N LEU A 593 30.59 -25.55 -44.55
CA LEU A 593 31.82 -25.65 -43.77
C LEU A 593 32.75 -26.67 -44.47
N PRO A 594 34.05 -26.36 -44.65
CA PRO A 594 35.00 -27.30 -45.23
C PRO A 594 35.11 -28.59 -44.41
N ALA A 595 35.26 -29.73 -45.08
CA ALA A 595 35.28 -31.06 -44.45
C ALA A 595 36.43 -31.27 -43.44
N GLU A 596 37.45 -30.42 -43.47
CA GLU A 596 38.56 -30.40 -42.52
C GLU A 596 38.20 -29.79 -41.16
N ASP A 597 37.21 -28.88 -41.10
CA ASP A 597 36.74 -28.23 -39.87
C ASP A 597 35.67 -29.05 -39.12
N LEU A 598 34.92 -29.90 -39.83
CA LEU A 598 33.93 -30.82 -39.21
C LEU A 598 34.59 -31.88 -38.31
N ARG A 599 35.87 -32.19 -38.54
CA ARG A 599 36.63 -33.13 -37.68
C ARG A 599 36.86 -32.58 -36.26
N TRP A 600 36.73 -31.27 -36.06
CA TRP A 600 36.89 -30.63 -34.75
C TRP A 600 35.70 -30.91 -33.83
N PHE A 601 34.48 -30.84 -34.36
CA PHE A 601 33.25 -31.16 -33.62
C PHE A 601 33.11 -32.65 -33.31
N ALA A 602 33.50 -33.52 -34.25
CA ALA A 602 33.43 -34.96 -34.06
C ALA A 602 34.33 -35.50 -32.94
N ARG A 603 35.40 -34.77 -32.56
CA ARG A 603 36.30 -35.20 -31.46
C ARG A 603 35.82 -34.82 -30.04
N TRP A 604 34.87 -33.89 -29.91
CA TRP A 604 34.48 -33.33 -28.60
C TRP A 604 32.95 -33.16 -28.44
N GLY A 605 32.15 -33.85 -29.26
CA GLY A 605 30.69 -33.73 -29.30
C GLY A 605 29.94 -33.94 -27.97
N GLU A 606 30.61 -34.45 -26.93
CA GLU A 606 30.03 -34.60 -25.59
C GLU A 606 30.60 -33.65 -24.52
N SER A 607 31.63 -32.84 -24.82
CA SER A 607 32.31 -32.01 -23.80
C SER A 607 32.22 -30.50 -24.03
N VAL A 608 31.61 -30.04 -25.12
CA VAL A 608 31.31 -28.61 -25.31
C VAL A 608 29.96 -28.29 -24.68
N LYS A 609 29.96 -27.71 -23.47
CA LYS A 609 28.71 -27.41 -22.74
C LYS A 609 28.11 -26.03 -23.01
N THR A 610 28.87 -25.05 -23.52
CA THR A 610 28.35 -23.69 -23.79
C THR A 610 29.24 -22.93 -24.78
N PHE A 611 28.63 -22.22 -25.73
CA PHE A 611 29.30 -21.24 -26.60
C PHE A 611 29.04 -19.83 -26.11
N VAL A 612 30.08 -18.97 -26.12
CA VAL A 612 29.96 -17.56 -25.77
C VAL A 612 30.63 -16.71 -26.86
N ILE A 613 29.87 -15.83 -27.50
CA ILE A 613 30.40 -14.82 -28.43
C ILE A 613 30.59 -13.54 -27.62
N ILE A 614 31.84 -13.12 -27.44
CA ILE A 614 32.18 -11.85 -26.80
C ILE A 614 32.30 -10.80 -27.91
N ARG A 615 31.85 -9.58 -27.63
CA ARG A 615 31.90 -8.46 -28.58
C ARG A 615 33.33 -8.06 -28.94
#